data_AF-A0A6C0P4G3-F1
#
_entry.id   AF-A0A6C0P4G3-F1
#
_cell.length_a   1.000
_cell.length_b   1.000
_cell.length_c   1.000
_cell.angle_alpha   90.00
_cell.angle_beta   90.00
_cell.angle_gamma   90.00
#
_symmetry.space_group_name_H-M   'P 1'
#
loop_
_entity.id
_entity.type
_entity.pdbx_description
1 polymer ?
#
loop_
_entity_poly.entity_id
_entity_poly.type
_entity_poly.pdbx_seq_one_letter_code
_entity_poly.pdbx_strand_id
1 'polypeptide(L)'
;MAEKSLELTPIRSMKRKRFPQAGIFAALLILIGAVVWAVASGKNGQHSDSGALRPLSSDFESVWSWSDSEFAGGARSAQWTFRWDGAVSLQAAKAFAAGLGFHLSGQLSDSSPIDVVASDAAYKMTLWLHSRQASEDETGDNTDTGTDASGLTAEKPLYDIVLLMNASEDAEKQAMSTAIKQVEESIAHAGLPLRGGLTVKGNAAGDGAGARVAKAASAKETETYDDGHTSSLTYFSDKLASKVQSGEKTVNLQIAESVSGTGKVPELIIGVPLITGDYAMQEK
;
A
#
# COMPACT_ATOMS: atom_id res chain seq x y z
N MET A 1 35.59 -17.48 67.04
CA MET A 1 35.06 -18.67 66.35
C MET A 1 33.55 -18.64 66.40
N ALA A 2 32.91 -19.05 65.30
CA ALA A 2 31.46 -19.19 65.05
C ALA A 2 30.68 -17.90 64.68
N GLU A 3 30.72 -17.55 63.39
CA GLU A 3 29.67 -16.75 62.74
C GLU A 3 28.43 -17.61 62.48
N LYS A 4 27.25 -17.04 62.77
CA LYS A 4 25.93 -17.62 62.51
C LYS A 4 25.60 -17.55 61.02
N SER A 5 25.10 -18.68 60.52
CA SER A 5 24.56 -18.91 59.19
C SER A 5 23.33 -18.04 58.90
N LEU A 6 23.22 -17.51 57.68
CA LEU A 6 21.96 -17.09 57.07
C LEU A 6 21.78 -17.84 55.75
N GLU A 7 20.66 -18.53 55.66
CA GLU A 7 20.25 -19.41 54.57
C GLU A 7 19.98 -18.64 53.27
N LEU A 8 20.40 -19.24 52.15
CA LEU A 8 20.08 -18.79 50.80
C LEU A 8 18.64 -19.20 50.45
N THR A 9 17.74 -18.24 50.31
CA THR A 9 16.41 -18.46 49.70
C THR A 9 16.53 -18.57 48.18
N PRO A 10 16.05 -19.65 47.54
CA PRO A 10 16.05 -19.77 46.09
C PRO A 10 14.93 -18.92 45.48
N ILE A 11 15.29 -18.00 44.58
CA ILE A 11 14.32 -17.27 43.75
C ILE A 11 13.79 -18.23 42.68
N ARG A 12 12.57 -18.72 42.96
CA ARG A 12 11.52 -19.24 42.10
C ARG A 12 11.85 -19.29 40.60
N SER A 13 12.02 -20.52 40.09
CA SER A 13 11.98 -20.80 38.65
C SER A 13 10.59 -20.50 38.09
N MET A 14 10.52 -19.71 37.02
CA MET A 14 9.42 -19.81 36.05
C MET A 14 10.01 -20.17 34.68
N LYS A 15 9.92 -21.45 34.33
CA LYS A 15 9.89 -21.88 32.93
C LYS A 15 8.47 -21.67 32.41
N ARG A 16 8.32 -20.94 31.30
CA ARG A 16 7.54 -21.39 30.12
C ARG A 16 7.77 -20.46 28.92
N LYS A 17 8.38 -21.03 27.88
CA LYS A 17 8.38 -20.57 26.49
C LYS A 17 6.95 -20.46 25.97
N ARG A 18 6.65 -19.45 25.13
CA ARG A 18 5.87 -19.63 23.89
C ARG A 18 6.43 -18.71 22.78
N PHE A 19 6.58 -19.30 21.61
CA PHE A 19 7.17 -18.81 20.37
C PHE A 19 6.38 -17.66 19.71
N PRO A 20 6.95 -16.94 18.72
CA PRO A 20 6.35 -15.81 18.02
C PRO A 20 5.33 -16.29 16.96
N GLN A 21 4.24 -16.91 17.41
CA GLN A 21 3.16 -17.33 16.51
C GLN A 21 2.02 -16.29 16.46
N ALA A 22 1.90 -15.42 17.47
CA ALA A 22 0.81 -14.43 17.54
C ALA A 22 0.85 -13.38 16.42
N GLY A 23 2.04 -12.94 15.99
CA GLY A 23 2.18 -12.00 14.87
C GLY A 23 1.78 -12.60 13.51
N ILE A 24 2.02 -13.90 13.32
CA ILE A 24 1.60 -14.62 12.11
C ILE A 24 0.06 -14.77 12.09
N PHE A 25 -0.57 -15.03 13.24
CA PHE A 25 -2.03 -15.10 13.33
C PHE A 25 -2.71 -13.74 13.12
N ALA A 26 -2.10 -12.63 13.54
CA ALA A 26 -2.62 -11.28 13.30
C ALA A 26 -2.54 -10.90 11.81
N ALA A 27 -1.41 -11.18 11.15
CA ALA A 27 -1.27 -11.01 9.70
C ALA A 27 -2.26 -11.88 8.90
N LEU A 28 -2.50 -13.12 9.35
CA LEU A 28 -3.51 -14.01 8.76
C LEU A 28 -4.94 -13.49 8.95
N LEU A 29 -5.26 -12.86 10.08
CA LEU A 29 -6.58 -12.28 10.32
C LEU A 29 -6.84 -11.04 9.45
N ILE A 30 -5.82 -10.22 9.21
CA ILE A 30 -5.89 -9.08 8.27
C ILE A 30 -6.05 -9.59 6.84
N LEU A 31 -5.31 -10.65 6.46
CA LEU A 31 -5.44 -11.30 5.14
C LEU A 31 -6.82 -11.93 4.95
N ILE A 32 -7.35 -12.64 5.95
CA ILE A 32 -8.69 -13.22 5.90
C ILE A 32 -9.76 -12.12 5.86
N GLY A 33 -9.57 -11.02 6.60
CA GLY A 33 -10.44 -9.85 6.53
C GLY A 33 -10.45 -9.21 5.13
N ALA A 34 -9.28 -9.07 4.50
CA ALA A 34 -9.15 -8.54 3.15
C ALA A 34 -9.74 -9.49 2.08
N VAL A 35 -9.59 -10.81 2.23
CA VAL A 35 -10.18 -11.81 1.34
C VAL A 35 -11.70 -11.85 1.49
N VAL A 36 -12.21 -11.83 2.73
CA VAL A 36 -13.67 -11.77 3.00
C VAL A 36 -14.26 -10.45 2.48
N TRP A 37 -13.54 -9.34 2.63
CA TRP A 37 -13.94 -8.04 2.06
C TRP A 37 -13.93 -8.03 0.53
N ALA A 38 -12.93 -8.63 -0.11
CA ALA A 38 -12.87 -8.75 -1.57
C ALA A 38 -14.02 -9.61 -2.13
N VAL A 39 -14.36 -10.70 -1.45
CA VAL A 39 -15.49 -11.58 -1.83
C VAL A 39 -16.85 -10.93 -1.55
N ALA A 40 -17.00 -10.20 -0.44
CA ALA A 40 -18.24 -9.52 -0.08
C ALA A 40 -18.49 -8.25 -0.90
N SER A 41 -17.43 -7.52 -1.27
CA SER A 41 -17.53 -6.26 -2.05
C SER A 41 -17.68 -6.52 -3.55
N GLY A 42 -17.45 -7.75 -4.02
CA GLY A 42 -17.70 -8.16 -5.41
C GLY A 42 -19.18 -8.12 -5.83
N LYS A 43 -20.13 -7.83 -4.92
CA LYS A 43 -21.58 -7.79 -5.20
C LYS A 43 -22.22 -6.40 -5.23
N ASN A 44 -21.52 -5.35 -4.80
CA ASN A 44 -22.07 -3.99 -4.83
C ASN A 44 -21.26 -3.11 -5.79
N GLY A 45 -21.68 -3.10 -7.05
CA GLY A 45 -21.32 -2.05 -7.98
C GLY A 45 -21.83 -0.67 -7.50
N GLN A 46 -21.11 0.37 -7.93
CA GLN A 46 -21.35 1.81 -7.71
C GLN A 46 -20.89 2.31 -6.34
N HIS A 47 -19.93 3.22 -6.23
CA HIS A 47 -19.90 4.50 -6.93
C HIS A 47 -18.54 4.81 -7.54
N SER A 48 -18.52 4.97 -8.86
CA SER A 48 -17.52 5.79 -9.54
C SER A 48 -17.79 7.24 -9.16
N ASP A 49 -17.07 7.75 -8.17
CA ASP A 49 -16.81 9.19 -8.09
C ASP A 49 -16.04 9.53 -9.38
N SER A 50 -16.75 9.91 -10.43
CA SER A 50 -16.22 10.59 -11.63
C SER A 50 -15.88 12.05 -11.33
N GLY A 51 -15.46 12.33 -10.08
CA GLY A 51 -14.67 13.50 -9.76
C GLY A 51 -13.26 13.21 -10.24
N ALA A 52 -12.72 14.08 -11.11
CA ALA A 52 -11.38 13.97 -11.67
C ALA A 52 -10.43 13.31 -10.68
N LEU A 53 -9.91 12.11 -11.02
CA LEU A 53 -8.93 11.37 -10.24
C LEU A 53 -7.85 12.37 -9.86
N ARG A 54 -7.87 12.87 -8.61
CA ARG A 54 -6.85 13.79 -8.18
C ARG A 54 -5.56 12.98 -8.09
N PRO A 55 -4.46 13.43 -8.70
CA PRO A 55 -3.31 12.57 -8.90
C PRO A 55 -2.59 12.27 -7.57
N LEU A 56 -2.11 11.04 -7.40
CA LEU A 56 -1.15 10.61 -6.38
C LEU A 56 0.08 11.52 -6.32
N SER A 57 0.49 12.15 -7.43
CA SER A 57 1.56 13.15 -7.40
C SER A 57 1.26 14.33 -6.47
N SER A 58 0.00 14.77 -6.35
CA SER A 58 -0.39 15.80 -5.38
C SER A 58 -0.27 15.33 -3.93
N ASP A 59 -0.63 14.06 -3.68
CA ASP A 59 -0.53 13.45 -2.36
C ASP A 59 0.92 13.24 -1.95
N PHE A 60 1.78 12.81 -2.88
CA PHE A 60 3.21 12.72 -2.69
C PHE A 60 3.83 14.06 -2.28
N GLU A 61 3.53 15.14 -3.01
CA GLU A 61 4.04 16.48 -2.68
C GLU A 61 3.62 16.92 -1.26
N SER A 62 2.38 16.59 -0.89
CA SER A 62 1.82 16.90 0.41
C SER A 62 2.51 16.09 1.52
N VAL A 63 2.59 14.76 1.38
CA VAL A 63 3.24 13.88 2.36
C VAL A 63 4.71 14.23 2.51
N TRP A 64 5.43 14.46 1.41
CA TRP A 64 6.83 14.91 1.44
C TRP A 64 6.98 16.17 2.31
N SER A 65 6.13 17.17 2.09
CA SER A 65 6.21 18.43 2.83
C SER A 65 5.93 18.28 4.33
N TRP A 66 5.10 17.31 4.71
CA TRP A 66 4.75 17.05 6.11
C TRP A 66 5.77 16.20 6.84
N SER A 67 6.46 15.32 6.12
CA SER A 67 7.33 14.31 6.71
C SER A 67 8.82 14.59 6.58
N ASP A 68 9.24 15.58 5.78
CA ASP A 68 10.67 15.82 5.52
C ASP A 68 11.49 16.01 6.80
N SER A 69 11.04 16.87 7.72
CA SER A 69 11.72 17.06 9.01
C SER A 69 11.51 15.92 10.02
N GLU A 70 10.63 14.98 9.71
CA GLU A 70 10.20 13.92 10.63
C GLU A 70 10.94 12.60 10.41
N PHE A 71 11.69 12.49 9.32
CA PHE A 71 12.63 11.40 9.08
C PHE A 71 14.07 11.80 9.42
N ALA A 72 14.82 10.89 10.04
CA ALA A 72 16.23 11.08 10.34
C ALA A 72 17.04 11.09 9.03
N GLY A 73 17.45 12.27 8.59
CA GLY A 73 18.12 12.48 7.29
C GLY A 73 17.23 13.10 6.21
N GLY A 74 16.00 13.49 6.55
CA GLY A 74 15.05 14.07 5.59
C GLY A 74 14.16 13.02 4.92
N ALA A 75 13.08 13.44 4.27
CA ALA A 75 12.22 12.55 3.47
C ALA A 75 12.98 11.83 2.37
N ARG A 76 14.07 12.43 1.85
CA ARG A 76 14.97 11.83 0.87
C ARG A 76 15.62 10.53 1.37
N SER A 77 15.94 10.45 2.66
CA SER A 77 16.58 9.27 3.26
C SER A 77 15.59 8.14 3.58
N ALA A 78 14.28 8.40 3.46
CA ALA A 78 13.25 7.41 3.69
C ALA A 78 13.02 6.54 2.45
N GLN A 79 12.51 5.34 2.67
CA GLN A 79 12.12 4.41 1.61
C GLN A 79 10.72 4.75 1.13
N TRP A 80 10.60 5.12 -0.15
CA TRP A 80 9.32 5.45 -0.79
C TRP A 80 8.88 4.33 -1.72
N THR A 81 7.65 3.88 -1.52
CA THR A 81 6.98 2.90 -2.36
C THR A 81 5.66 3.46 -2.85
N PHE A 82 5.39 3.30 -4.13
CA PHE A 82 4.16 3.73 -4.78
C PHE A 82 3.49 2.51 -5.41
N ARG A 83 2.16 2.51 -5.40
CA ARG A 83 1.36 1.41 -5.91
C ARG A 83 0.20 1.95 -6.71
N TRP A 84 -0.05 1.36 -7.86
CA TRP A 84 -1.28 1.54 -8.62
C TRP A 84 -1.93 0.20 -8.85
N ASP A 85 -3.22 0.08 -8.57
CA ASP A 85 -3.95 -1.14 -8.86
C ASP A 85 -5.38 -0.88 -9.37
N GLY A 86 -5.92 -1.87 -10.05
CA GLY A 86 -7.24 -1.82 -10.63
C GLY A 86 -7.54 -3.01 -11.53
N ALA A 87 -8.60 -2.89 -12.33
CA ALA A 87 -9.05 -3.90 -13.26
C ALA A 87 -8.92 -3.37 -14.69
N VAL A 88 -8.37 -4.16 -15.60
CA VAL A 88 -8.09 -3.74 -16.98
C VAL A 88 -8.39 -4.84 -17.99
N SER A 89 -8.66 -4.44 -19.23
CA SER A 89 -8.65 -5.37 -20.36
C SER A 89 -7.21 -5.72 -20.76
N LEU A 90 -7.04 -6.78 -21.55
CA LEU A 90 -5.72 -7.18 -22.02
C LEU A 90 -5.06 -6.13 -22.91
N GLN A 91 -5.84 -5.51 -23.80
CA GLN A 91 -5.36 -4.47 -24.69
C GLN A 91 -4.89 -3.25 -23.90
N ALA A 92 -5.70 -2.84 -22.91
CA ALA A 92 -5.40 -1.76 -21.98
C ALA A 92 -4.11 -2.04 -21.18
N ALA A 93 -3.93 -3.26 -20.65
CA ALA A 93 -2.73 -3.67 -19.94
C ALA A 93 -1.47 -3.61 -20.83
N LYS A 94 -1.57 -4.05 -22.09
CA LYS A 94 -0.47 -3.97 -23.07
C LYS A 94 -0.11 -2.53 -23.41
N ALA A 95 -1.10 -1.67 -23.64
CA ALA A 95 -0.88 -0.26 -23.94
C ALA A 95 -0.21 0.46 -22.75
N PHE A 96 -0.68 0.19 -21.54
CA PHE A 96 -0.09 0.71 -20.31
C PHE A 96 1.36 0.28 -20.11
N ALA A 97 1.63 -1.02 -20.22
CA ALA A 97 2.96 -1.58 -20.12
C ALA A 97 3.90 -0.94 -21.16
N ALA A 98 3.47 -0.82 -22.42
CA ALA A 98 4.25 -0.19 -23.47
C ALA A 98 4.51 1.30 -23.20
N GLY A 99 3.55 2.04 -22.65
CA GLY A 99 3.72 3.44 -22.24
C GLY A 99 4.78 3.63 -21.16
N LEU A 100 4.99 2.61 -20.31
CA LEU A 100 6.05 2.56 -19.31
C LEU A 100 7.36 1.96 -19.83
N GLY A 101 7.44 1.61 -21.12
CA GLY A 101 8.62 0.97 -21.72
C GLY A 101 8.76 -0.52 -21.38
N PHE A 102 7.72 -1.16 -20.86
CA PHE A 102 7.71 -2.60 -20.60
C PHE A 102 7.28 -3.37 -21.85
N HIS A 103 7.94 -4.51 -22.06
CA HIS A 103 7.52 -5.50 -23.03
C HIS A 103 6.93 -6.69 -22.28
N LEU A 104 5.61 -6.88 -22.36
CA LEU A 104 4.96 -8.07 -21.83
C LEU A 104 5.37 -9.28 -22.68
N SER A 105 6.39 -10.02 -22.25
CA SER A 105 6.86 -11.24 -22.91
C SER A 105 6.10 -12.45 -22.35
N GLY A 106 5.17 -12.99 -23.14
CA GLY A 106 4.45 -14.21 -22.79
C GLY A 106 3.12 -14.33 -23.51
N GLN A 107 2.71 -15.56 -23.82
CA GLN A 107 1.30 -15.83 -24.05
C GLN A 107 0.59 -15.58 -22.73
N LEU A 108 -0.30 -14.59 -22.68
CA LEU A 108 -1.21 -14.39 -21.56
C LEU A 108 -2.18 -15.56 -21.57
N SER A 109 -1.80 -16.66 -20.92
CA SER A 109 -2.67 -17.81 -20.72
C SER A 109 -3.67 -17.48 -19.62
N ASP A 110 -4.91 -17.90 -19.78
CA ASP A 110 -6.02 -17.60 -18.87
C ASP A 110 -5.82 -18.10 -17.42
N SER A 111 -4.76 -18.88 -17.14
CA SER A 111 -4.60 -19.65 -15.92
C SER A 111 -3.43 -19.26 -15.00
N SER A 112 -2.54 -18.33 -15.37
CA SER A 112 -1.36 -18.00 -14.55
C SER A 112 -1.12 -16.49 -14.44
N PRO A 113 -0.77 -15.96 -13.25
CA PRO A 113 -0.31 -14.58 -13.13
C PRO A 113 0.97 -14.38 -13.94
N ILE A 114 1.09 -13.21 -14.57
CA ILE A 114 2.27 -12.78 -15.30
C ILE A 114 2.93 -11.66 -14.52
N ASP A 115 4.18 -11.90 -14.14
CA ASP A 115 5.03 -10.95 -13.44
C ASP A 115 6.03 -10.36 -14.44
N VAL A 116 5.99 -9.04 -14.63
CA VAL A 116 6.96 -8.30 -15.44
C VAL A 116 7.70 -7.32 -14.54
N VAL A 117 8.98 -7.56 -14.33
CA VAL A 117 9.85 -6.70 -13.52
C VAL A 117 10.71 -5.85 -14.44
N ALA A 118 10.77 -4.55 -14.20
CA ALA A 118 11.62 -3.62 -14.92
C ALA A 118 12.26 -2.64 -13.94
N SER A 119 13.57 -2.50 -14.02
CA SER A 119 14.34 -1.61 -13.15
C SER A 119 15.09 -0.60 -13.98
N ASP A 120 15.18 0.63 -13.50
CA ASP A 120 16.17 1.60 -13.97
C ASP A 120 17.08 2.07 -12.82
N ALA A 121 17.91 3.09 -13.06
CA ALA A 121 18.86 3.58 -12.07
C ALA A 121 18.21 4.33 -10.89
N ALA A 122 17.01 4.89 -11.07
CA ALA A 122 16.33 5.75 -10.09
C ALA A 122 15.19 5.02 -9.35
N TYR A 123 14.62 3.97 -9.94
CA TYR A 123 13.55 3.20 -9.33
C TYR A 123 13.49 1.76 -9.87
N LYS A 124 12.88 0.90 -9.05
CA LYS A 124 12.48 -0.45 -9.45
C LYS A 124 10.97 -0.49 -9.62
N MET A 125 10.51 -0.72 -10.84
CA MET A 125 9.11 -0.97 -11.14
C MET A 125 8.82 -2.46 -11.27
N THR A 126 7.65 -2.89 -10.82
CA THR A 126 7.19 -4.26 -10.97
C THR A 126 5.72 -4.23 -11.32
N LEU A 127 5.40 -4.82 -12.47
CA LEU A 127 4.05 -4.92 -12.99
C LEU A 127 3.58 -6.37 -12.86
N TRP A 128 2.50 -6.56 -12.11
CA TRP A 128 1.81 -7.84 -11.96
C TRP A 128 0.48 -7.80 -12.70
N LEU A 129 0.20 -8.86 -13.46
CA LEU A 129 -1.07 -9.07 -14.14
C LEU A 129 -1.64 -10.43 -13.72
N HIS A 130 -2.84 -10.43 -13.14
CA HIS A 130 -3.53 -11.66 -12.74
C HIS A 130 -4.82 -11.82 -13.54
N SER A 131 -4.95 -12.94 -14.25
CA SER A 131 -6.19 -13.28 -14.97
C SER A 131 -7.32 -13.57 -13.97
N ARG A 132 -8.46 -12.91 -14.14
CA ARG A 132 -9.68 -13.25 -13.40
C ARG A 132 -10.32 -14.45 -14.10
N GLN A 133 -10.50 -15.55 -13.38
CA GLN A 133 -11.33 -16.64 -13.89
C GLN A 133 -12.75 -16.10 -14.08
N ALA A 134 -13.29 -16.22 -15.31
CA ALA A 134 -14.71 -16.03 -15.54
C ALA A 134 -15.45 -17.01 -14.63
N SER A 135 -16.19 -16.51 -13.64
CA SER A 135 -17.01 -17.36 -12.79
C SER A 135 -18.05 -18.07 -13.66
N GLU A 136 -18.17 -19.40 -13.54
CA GLU A 136 -19.11 -20.24 -14.29
C GLU A 136 -20.59 -19.80 -14.14
N ASP A 137 -20.91 -18.96 -13.14
CA ASP A 137 -22.23 -18.36 -12.93
C ASP A 137 -22.57 -17.20 -13.91
N GLU A 138 -21.61 -16.71 -14.71
CA GLU A 138 -21.87 -15.71 -15.76
C GLU A 138 -22.14 -16.34 -17.14
N THR A 139 -22.25 -17.67 -17.22
CA THR A 139 -22.62 -18.41 -18.44
C THR A 139 -24.15 -18.46 -18.68
N GLY A 140 -24.88 -17.58 -18.02
CA GLY A 140 -26.34 -17.60 -17.90
C GLY A 140 -27.10 -16.55 -18.69
N ASP A 141 -26.50 -15.78 -19.60
CA ASP A 141 -27.23 -15.10 -20.69
C ASP A 141 -26.22 -14.57 -21.72
N ASN A 142 -26.16 -15.22 -22.88
CA ASN A 142 -25.20 -14.90 -23.93
C ASN A 142 -25.71 -13.79 -24.86
N THR A 143 -26.43 -12.80 -24.31
CA THR A 143 -27.11 -11.76 -25.11
C THR A 143 -27.23 -10.39 -24.44
N ASP A 144 -26.24 -9.96 -23.64
CA ASP A 144 -26.19 -8.55 -23.21
C ASP A 144 -24.83 -7.90 -23.51
N THR A 145 -24.59 -7.68 -24.81
CA THR A 145 -23.68 -6.63 -25.26
C THR A 145 -24.33 -5.30 -24.92
N GLY A 146 -24.11 -4.83 -23.69
CA GLY A 146 -24.45 -3.47 -23.26
C GLY A 146 -23.85 -2.48 -24.25
N THR A 147 -24.68 -2.05 -25.19
CA THR A 147 -24.30 -1.10 -26.23
C THR A 147 -24.44 0.26 -25.57
N ASP A 148 -23.32 0.90 -25.27
CA ASP A 148 -23.39 2.32 -24.99
C ASP A 148 -23.92 3.06 -26.23
N ALA A 149 -24.44 4.27 -26.05
CA ALA A 149 -24.98 5.08 -27.15
C ALA A 149 -23.93 5.46 -28.23
N SER A 150 -22.70 4.95 -28.12
CA SER A 150 -21.60 5.15 -29.06
C SER A 150 -21.31 3.94 -29.95
N GLY A 151 -21.98 2.80 -29.74
CA GLY A 151 -21.80 1.59 -30.56
C GLY A 151 -20.45 0.89 -30.35
N LEU A 152 -19.74 1.19 -29.26
CA LEU A 152 -18.49 0.54 -28.89
C LEU A 152 -18.75 -0.47 -27.78
N THR A 153 -18.44 -1.75 -28.03
CA THR A 153 -18.46 -2.77 -26.99
C THR A 153 -17.32 -2.49 -26.01
N ALA A 154 -17.64 -2.05 -24.80
CA ALA A 154 -16.65 -1.94 -23.72
C ALA A 154 -16.10 -3.33 -23.40
N GLU A 155 -14.82 -3.57 -23.65
CA GLU A 155 -14.17 -4.83 -23.28
C GLU A 155 -14.29 -5.06 -21.77
N LYS A 156 -14.78 -6.24 -21.37
CA LYS A 156 -14.86 -6.62 -19.96
C LYS A 156 -13.45 -6.66 -19.35
N PRO A 157 -13.21 -6.09 -18.16
CA PRO A 157 -11.91 -6.17 -17.51
C PRO A 157 -11.65 -7.60 -17.04
N LEU A 158 -10.69 -8.27 -17.70
CA LEU A 158 -10.33 -9.67 -17.45
C LEU A 158 -9.10 -9.82 -16.55
N TYR A 159 -8.38 -8.73 -16.25
CA TYR A 159 -7.14 -8.78 -15.48
C TYR A 159 -7.16 -7.82 -14.31
N ASP A 160 -6.71 -8.31 -13.15
CA ASP A 160 -6.21 -7.45 -12.08
C ASP A 160 -4.79 -7.02 -12.42
N ILE A 161 -4.53 -5.72 -12.29
CA ILE A 161 -3.21 -5.13 -12.52
C ILE A 161 -2.71 -4.49 -11.23
N VAL A 162 -1.44 -4.71 -10.93
CA VAL A 162 -0.74 -4.01 -9.85
C VAL A 162 0.62 -3.55 -10.37
N LEU A 163 0.85 -2.24 -10.33
CA LEU A 163 2.15 -1.63 -10.57
C LEU A 163 2.73 -1.18 -9.23
N LEU A 164 3.90 -1.69 -8.88
CA LEU A 164 4.71 -1.25 -7.75
C LEU A 164 5.89 -0.43 -8.28
N MET A 165 6.17 0.71 -7.67
CA MET A 165 7.39 1.50 -7.92
C MET A 165 8.08 1.75 -6.59
N ASN A 166 9.32 1.29 -6.46
CA ASN A 166 10.17 1.57 -5.30
C ASN A 166 11.23 2.59 -5.71
N ALA A 167 11.27 3.73 -5.04
CA ALA A 167 12.34 4.71 -5.25
C ALA A 167 13.66 4.13 -4.73
N SER A 168 14.77 4.50 -5.38
CA SER A 168 16.09 4.21 -4.81
C SER A 168 16.27 4.90 -3.46
N GLU A 169 17.14 4.35 -2.63
CA GLU A 169 17.64 5.12 -1.48
C GLU A 169 18.21 6.45 -1.96
N ASP A 170 17.96 7.52 -1.21
CA ASP A 170 18.37 8.89 -1.53
C ASP A 170 17.88 9.44 -2.88
N ALA A 171 16.79 8.90 -3.43
CA ALA A 171 16.15 9.45 -4.62
C ALA A 171 15.76 10.92 -4.42
N GLU A 172 16.02 11.76 -5.43
CA GLU A 172 15.63 13.17 -5.35
C GLU A 172 14.11 13.33 -5.50
N LYS A 173 13.53 14.25 -4.73
CA LYS A 173 12.11 14.58 -4.78
C LYS A 173 11.60 14.79 -6.20
N GLN A 174 12.35 15.56 -7.00
CA GLN A 174 11.97 15.89 -8.37
C GLN A 174 11.98 14.66 -9.28
N ALA A 175 12.91 13.73 -9.10
CA ALA A 175 12.96 12.49 -9.85
C ALA A 175 11.74 11.62 -9.54
N MET A 176 11.40 11.45 -8.26
CA MET A 176 10.18 10.72 -7.84
C MET A 176 8.91 11.40 -8.37
N SER A 177 8.77 12.71 -8.21
CA SER A 177 7.62 13.48 -8.73
C SER A 177 7.44 13.29 -10.25
N THR A 178 8.55 13.27 -10.99
CA THR A 178 8.54 13.03 -12.45
C THR A 178 8.11 11.61 -12.79
N ALA A 179 8.64 10.60 -12.09
CA ALA A 179 8.28 9.20 -12.32
C ALA A 179 6.80 8.92 -12.00
N ILE A 180 6.28 9.46 -10.89
CA ILE A 180 4.85 9.37 -10.53
C ILE A 180 3.99 9.96 -11.64
N LYS A 181 4.33 11.16 -12.13
CA LYS A 181 3.58 11.82 -13.21
C LYS A 181 3.61 11.02 -14.51
N GLN A 182 4.76 10.43 -14.88
CA GLN A 182 4.85 9.58 -16.05
C GLN A 182 3.91 8.36 -15.96
N VAL A 183 3.81 7.74 -14.77
CA VAL A 183 2.85 6.66 -14.53
C VAL A 183 1.42 7.16 -14.66
N GLU A 184 1.08 8.28 -14.04
CA GLU A 184 -0.26 8.88 -14.08
C GLU A 184 -0.68 9.30 -15.49
N GLU A 185 0.24 9.87 -16.27
CA GLU A 185 0.04 10.20 -17.68
C GLU A 185 -0.22 8.93 -18.51
N SER A 186 0.51 7.84 -18.23
CA SER A 186 0.30 6.55 -18.90
C SER A 186 -1.06 5.93 -18.54
N ILE A 187 -1.48 6.04 -17.28
CA ILE A 187 -2.83 5.64 -16.80
C ILE A 187 -3.90 6.44 -17.53
N ALA A 188 -3.76 7.77 -17.58
CA ALA A 188 -4.72 8.66 -18.21
C ALA A 188 -4.81 8.43 -19.72
N HIS A 189 -3.66 8.27 -20.40
CA HIS A 189 -3.60 8.01 -21.83
C HIS A 189 -4.27 6.69 -22.22
N ALA A 190 -4.10 5.64 -21.40
CA ALA A 190 -4.75 4.35 -21.60
C ALA A 190 -6.18 4.30 -21.04
N GLY A 191 -6.70 5.38 -20.46
CA GLY A 191 -8.06 5.45 -19.92
C GLY A 191 -8.32 4.48 -18.77
N LEU A 192 -7.28 4.17 -17.97
CA LEU A 192 -7.38 3.11 -16.96
C LEU A 192 -7.96 3.64 -15.65
N PRO A 193 -8.86 2.88 -15.00
CA PRO A 193 -9.39 3.24 -13.69
C PRO A 193 -8.46 2.76 -12.56
N LEU A 194 -7.16 3.06 -12.65
CA LEU A 194 -6.21 2.66 -11.60
C LEU A 194 -6.24 3.62 -10.41
N ARG A 195 -6.11 3.07 -9.21
CA ARG A 195 -6.04 3.84 -7.96
C ARG A 195 -4.61 3.85 -7.46
N GLY A 196 -4.10 5.05 -7.16
CA GLY A 196 -2.75 5.27 -6.64
C GLY A 196 -2.70 5.32 -5.12
N GLY A 197 -1.65 4.75 -4.54
CA GLY A 197 -1.28 4.90 -3.15
C GLY A 197 0.24 4.98 -2.98
N LEU A 198 0.67 5.46 -1.83
CA LEU A 198 2.09 5.51 -1.44
C LEU A 198 2.27 5.05 -0.01
N THR A 199 3.48 4.58 0.28
CA THR A 199 3.96 4.33 1.63
C THR A 199 5.39 4.86 1.72
N VAL A 200 5.69 5.59 2.79
CA VAL A 200 7.04 6.01 3.13
C VAL A 200 7.42 5.48 4.49
N LYS A 201 8.63 4.94 4.61
CA LYS A 201 9.15 4.31 5.81
C LYS A 201 10.58 4.73 6.08
N GLY A 202 10.91 4.97 7.34
CA GLY A 202 12.27 5.31 7.73
C GLY A 202 12.41 5.53 9.22
N ASN A 203 13.64 5.80 9.66
CA ASN A 203 13.90 6.17 11.03
C ASN A 203 13.25 7.52 11.35
N ALA A 204 12.50 7.61 12.44
CA ALA A 204 11.94 8.87 12.90
C ALA A 204 13.06 9.79 13.42
N ALA A 205 12.93 11.10 13.17
CA ALA A 205 13.85 12.12 13.67
C ALA A 205 13.80 12.25 15.21
N GLY A 206 12.70 11.83 15.83
CA GLY A 206 12.51 11.77 17.27
C GLY A 206 11.07 11.42 17.63
N ASP A 207 10.83 11.10 18.90
CA ASP A 207 9.53 10.66 19.39
C ASP A 207 8.38 11.62 19.01
N GLY A 208 7.22 11.06 18.69
CA GLY A 208 6.02 11.81 18.31
C GLY A 208 6.10 12.39 16.90
N ALA A 209 6.96 11.84 16.04
CA ALA A 209 7.06 12.22 14.64
C ALA A 209 5.73 12.02 13.91
N GLY A 210 5.04 10.90 14.18
CA GLY A 210 3.74 10.63 13.57
C GLY A 210 2.68 11.67 13.95
N ALA A 211 2.66 12.11 15.20
CA ALA A 211 1.73 13.15 15.66
C ALA A 211 2.00 14.51 14.99
N ARG A 212 3.27 14.85 14.72
CA ARG A 212 3.64 16.08 14.00
C ARG A 212 3.22 16.02 12.54
N VAL A 213 3.39 14.87 11.87
CA VAL A 213 2.87 14.63 10.52
C VAL A 213 1.35 14.79 10.48
N ALA A 214 0.63 14.13 11.39
CA ALA A 214 -0.84 14.22 11.46
C ALA A 214 -1.31 15.68 11.65
N LYS A 215 -0.62 16.44 12.50
CA LYS A 215 -0.89 17.86 12.72
C LYS A 215 -0.64 18.70 11.46
N ALA A 216 0.48 18.49 10.76
CA ALA A 216 0.81 19.19 9.51
C ALA A 216 -0.22 18.87 8.40
N ALA A 217 -0.67 17.62 8.34
CA ALA A 217 -1.73 17.16 7.46
C ALA A 217 -3.12 17.73 7.84
N SER A 218 -3.26 18.38 9.00
CA SER A 218 -4.55 18.78 9.58
C SER A 218 -5.54 17.60 9.64
N ALA A 219 -5.00 16.42 9.93
CA ALA A 219 -5.72 15.18 9.87
C ALA A 219 -6.57 14.98 11.14
N LYS A 220 -7.76 14.41 10.96
CA LYS A 220 -8.68 14.04 12.03
C LYS A 220 -8.57 12.54 12.24
N GLU A 221 -8.33 12.12 13.48
CA GLU A 221 -8.27 10.71 13.83
C GLU A 221 -9.62 10.04 13.58
N THR A 222 -9.58 8.88 12.94
CA THR A 222 -10.76 8.11 12.54
C THR A 222 -10.81 6.79 13.30
N GLU A 223 -9.66 6.12 13.45
CA GLU A 223 -9.49 4.83 14.11
C GLU A 223 -8.09 4.72 14.74
N THR A 224 -7.99 3.94 15.82
CA THR A 224 -6.74 3.78 16.60
C THR A 224 -6.49 2.30 16.91
N TYR A 225 -5.25 1.86 16.69
CA TYR A 225 -4.73 0.55 17.06
C TYR A 225 -3.41 0.71 17.83
N ASP A 226 -3.30 0.05 18.98
CA ASP A 226 -2.09 0.04 19.81
C ASP A 226 -1.91 -1.37 20.41
N ASP A 227 -0.77 -1.99 20.14
CA ASP A 227 -0.41 -3.31 20.66
C ASP A 227 0.67 -3.26 21.77
N GLY A 228 1.03 -2.06 22.23
CA GLY A 228 2.07 -1.81 23.23
C GLY A 228 3.50 -1.73 22.66
N HIS A 229 3.69 -2.01 21.38
CA HIS A 229 5.00 -1.93 20.70
C HIS A 229 4.95 -1.08 19.42
N THR A 230 3.78 -0.99 18.78
CA THR A 230 3.54 -0.15 17.61
C THR A 230 2.17 0.50 17.76
N SER A 231 2.15 1.83 17.66
CA SER A 231 0.90 2.58 17.52
C SER A 231 0.64 2.78 16.04
N SER A 232 -0.55 2.39 15.56
CA SER A 232 -1.02 2.66 14.20
C SER A 232 -2.34 3.41 14.27
N LEU A 233 -2.34 4.61 13.69
CA LEU A 233 -3.45 5.55 13.75
C LEU A 233 -3.91 5.82 12.32
N THR A 234 -5.22 5.72 12.10
CA THR A 234 -5.85 5.99 10.81
C THR A 234 -6.60 7.31 10.90
N TYR A 235 -6.40 8.16 9.90
CA TYR A 235 -6.90 9.52 9.86
C TYR A 235 -7.63 9.82 8.54
N PHE A 236 -8.33 10.95 8.57
CA PHE A 236 -8.82 11.64 7.39
C PHE A 236 -8.25 13.06 7.31
N SER A 237 -7.74 13.46 6.13
CA SER A 237 -7.28 14.80 5.81
C SER A 237 -7.92 15.30 4.51
N ASP A 238 -8.55 16.48 4.53
CA ASP A 238 -9.09 17.14 3.33
C ASP A 238 -8.01 17.58 2.32
N LYS A 239 -6.72 17.46 2.70
CA LYS A 239 -5.58 17.81 1.84
C LYS A 239 -5.14 16.67 0.94
N LEU A 240 -5.60 15.45 1.19
CA LEU A 240 -5.28 14.27 0.38
C LEU A 240 -6.42 13.93 -0.58
N ALA A 241 -6.03 13.50 -1.76
CA ALA A 241 -6.89 13.10 -2.85
C ALA A 241 -7.32 11.63 -2.75
N SER A 242 -6.35 10.74 -2.60
CA SER A 242 -6.58 9.31 -2.44
C SER A 242 -7.37 9.05 -1.17
N LYS A 243 -8.41 8.23 -1.24
CA LYS A 243 -9.28 7.90 -0.10
C LYS A 243 -9.84 6.49 -0.25
N VAL A 244 -10.07 5.82 0.86
CA VAL A 244 -10.75 4.51 0.90
C VAL A 244 -11.82 4.52 1.98
N GLN A 245 -12.76 3.60 1.84
CA GLN A 245 -13.81 3.39 2.81
C GLN A 245 -13.36 2.31 3.82
N SER A 246 -13.33 2.66 5.10
CA SER A 246 -13.14 1.75 6.24
C SER A 246 -14.46 1.67 7.02
N GLY A 247 -15.21 0.58 6.83
CA GLY A 247 -16.57 0.46 7.36
C GLY A 247 -17.47 1.62 6.89
N GLU A 248 -18.00 2.41 7.83
CA GLU A 248 -18.83 3.58 7.54
C GLU A 248 -18.02 4.89 7.39
N LYS A 249 -16.70 4.85 7.62
CA LYS A 249 -15.86 6.04 7.61
C LYS A 249 -14.97 6.08 6.37
N THR A 250 -14.70 7.30 5.88
CA THR A 250 -13.69 7.53 4.85
C THR A 250 -12.35 7.84 5.52
N VAL A 251 -11.28 7.19 5.04
CA VAL A 251 -9.91 7.34 5.56
C VAL A 251 -8.95 7.56 4.39
N ASN A 252 -7.86 8.28 4.63
CA ASN A 252 -6.86 8.55 3.59
C ASN A 252 -5.43 8.76 4.10
N LEU A 253 -5.18 8.55 5.38
CA LEU A 253 -3.84 8.63 5.94
C LEU A 253 -3.72 7.61 7.05
N GLN A 254 -2.70 6.78 7.01
CA GLN A 254 -2.36 5.88 8.12
C GLN A 254 -0.92 6.16 8.53
N ILE A 255 -0.70 6.31 9.83
CA ILE A 255 0.63 6.56 10.39
C ILE A 255 0.90 5.49 11.43
N ALA A 256 2.03 4.81 11.31
CA ALA A 256 2.55 3.91 12.33
C ALA A 256 3.88 4.43 12.87
N GLU A 257 4.03 4.39 14.19
CA GLU A 257 5.26 4.75 14.89
C GLU A 257 5.60 3.63 15.88
N SER A 258 6.82 3.12 15.80
CA SER A 258 7.32 2.15 16.79
C SER A 258 7.95 2.88 17.97
N VAL A 259 7.71 2.38 19.17
CA VAL A 259 8.32 2.94 20.38
C VAL A 259 9.81 2.60 20.45
N SER A 260 10.61 3.61 20.82
CA SER A 260 12.04 3.50 21.13
C SER A 260 12.30 2.46 22.23
N GLY A 261 12.56 1.20 21.84
CA GLY A 261 13.10 0.18 22.74
C GLY A 261 14.56 0.46 23.07
N THR A 262 15.10 -0.09 24.16
CA THR A 262 16.52 0.07 24.52
C THR A 262 17.44 -0.32 23.34
N GLY A 263 18.08 0.67 22.72
CA GLY A 263 19.03 0.49 21.61
C GLY A 263 18.41 0.42 20.21
N LYS A 264 17.11 0.68 20.03
CA LYS A 264 16.47 0.76 18.70
C LYS A 264 16.03 2.19 18.39
N VAL A 265 16.30 2.63 17.17
CA VAL A 265 15.81 3.91 16.63
C VAL A 265 14.32 3.74 16.32
N PRO A 266 13.45 4.68 16.72
CA PRO A 266 12.03 4.62 16.40
C PRO A 266 11.84 4.67 14.88
N GLU A 267 10.94 3.84 14.36
CA GLU A 267 10.56 3.79 12.95
C GLU A 267 9.24 4.54 12.75
N LEU A 268 9.19 5.36 11.71
CA LEU A 268 8.00 6.05 11.23
C LEU A 268 7.57 5.45 9.88
N ILE A 269 6.29 5.14 9.75
CA ILE A 269 5.68 4.69 8.51
C ILE A 269 4.44 5.55 8.24
N ILE A 270 4.32 6.07 7.03
CA ILE A 270 3.17 6.86 6.58
C ILE A 270 2.63 6.23 5.31
N GLY A 271 1.34 5.91 5.28
CA GLY A 271 0.63 5.36 4.14
C GLY A 271 -0.51 6.27 3.69
N VAL A 272 -0.67 6.42 2.37
CA VAL A 272 -1.81 7.10 1.74
C VAL A 272 -2.35 6.20 0.63
N PRO A 273 -3.63 5.79 0.66
CA PRO A 273 -4.61 6.07 1.70
C PRO A 273 -4.38 5.25 2.98
N LEU A 274 -3.71 4.09 2.87
CA LEU A 274 -3.36 3.18 3.97
C LEU A 274 -1.94 2.66 3.76
N ILE A 275 -1.32 2.13 4.82
CA ILE A 275 -0.05 1.40 4.71
C ILE A 275 -0.34 0.08 4.00
N THR A 276 0.14 -0.07 2.77
CA THR A 276 0.07 -1.35 2.05
C THR A 276 1.36 -2.12 2.30
N GLY A 277 1.25 -3.40 2.67
CA GLY A 277 2.38 -4.20 3.17
C GLY A 277 3.64 -4.13 2.30
N ASP A 278 4.80 -4.10 2.97
CA ASP A 278 6.12 -4.21 2.34
C ASP A 278 6.19 -5.52 1.52
N TYR A 279 6.03 -5.44 0.20
CA TYR A 279 6.40 -6.52 -0.72
C TYR A 279 7.87 -6.48 -1.11
N ALA A 280 8.70 -5.71 -0.37
CA ALA A 280 10.13 -5.87 -0.44
C ALA A 280 10.43 -7.34 -0.15
N MET A 281 10.83 -8.07 -1.19
CA MET A 281 11.26 -9.46 -1.07
C MET A 281 12.21 -9.53 0.12
N GLN A 282 11.83 -10.27 1.16
CA GLN A 282 12.77 -10.63 2.19
C GLN A 282 13.89 -11.38 1.49
N GLU A 283 15.07 -10.79 1.42
CA GLU A 283 16.26 -11.52 1.01
C GLU A 283 16.37 -12.73 1.95
N LYS A 284 16.38 -13.92 1.36
CA LYS A 284 16.59 -15.18 2.05
C LYS A 284 18.06 -15.40 2.32
#